data_AF-A0A1Q9VFQ7-F1
#
_entry.id   AF-A0A1Q9VFQ7-F1
#
_cell.length_a   1.000
_cell.length_b   1.000
_cell.length_c   1.000
_cell.angle_alpha   90.00
_cell.angle_beta   90.00
_cell.angle_gamma   90.00
#
_symmetry.space_group_name_H-M   'P 1'
#
loop_
_entity.id
_entity.type
_entity.pdbx_description
1 polymer ?
#
loop_
_entity_poly.entity_id
_entity_poly.type
_entity_poly.pdbx_seq_one_letter_code
_entity_poly.pdbx_strand_id
1 'polypeptide(L)'
;MSDIDKLLAEEGAAAEQFDGQRTRHHATPSRPNLGRSTVVSVRLTAEEHQQLQQAADDARLPLSTLMRLWALDRVQAGDSATPDDAPGSGRNLTVAERLARLEREVFQQTG
;
A
#
# COMPACT_ATOMS: atom_id res chain seq x y z
N MET A 1 -32.85 -7.34 34.22
CA MET A 1 -32.11 -6.62 33.17
C MET A 1 -30.83 -6.16 33.83
N SER A 2 -29.66 -6.51 33.26
CA SER A 2 -28.37 -6.30 33.92
C SER A 2 -27.99 -4.82 33.89
N ASP A 3 -27.24 -4.32 34.88
CA ASP A 3 -26.71 -2.96 34.89
C ASP A 3 -25.86 -2.65 33.65
N ILE A 4 -25.25 -3.68 33.06
CA ILE A 4 -24.48 -3.61 31.81
C ILE A 4 -25.38 -3.34 30.60
N ASP A 5 -26.57 -3.96 30.54
CA ASP A 5 -27.51 -3.76 29.43
C ASP A 5 -28.02 -2.31 29.42
N LYS A 6 -28.20 -1.74 30.62
CA LYS A 6 -28.63 -0.36 30.79
C LYS A 6 -27.56 0.63 30.33
N LEU A 7 -26.30 0.38 30.68
CA LEU A 7 -25.17 1.23 30.31
C LEU A 7 -24.92 1.22 28.79
N LEU A 8 -25.05 0.06 28.15
CA LEU A 8 -24.95 -0.08 26.69
C LEU A 8 -26.09 0.60 25.94
N ALA A 9 -27.32 0.52 26.47
CA ALA A 9 -28.47 1.20 25.89
C ALA A 9 -28.35 2.74 25.99
N GLU A 10 -27.84 3.23 27.13
CA GLU A 10 -27.57 4.66 27.33
C GLU A 10 -26.45 5.17 26.42
N GLU A 11 -25.37 4.39 26.23
CA GLU A 11 -24.28 4.73 25.32
C GLU A 11 -24.73 4.73 23.85
N GLY A 12 -25.53 3.72 23.44
CA GLY A 12 -26.10 3.65 22.10
C GLY A 12 -27.02 4.85 21.79
N ALA A 13 -27.90 5.21 22.73
CA ALA A 13 -28.78 6.37 22.58
C ALA A 13 -28.00 7.70 22.53
N ALA A 14 -26.88 7.81 23.25
CA ALA A 14 -26.01 8.99 23.21
C ALA A 14 -25.23 9.11 21.88
N ALA A 15 -24.82 7.98 21.30
CA ALA A 15 -24.13 7.95 20.01
C ALA A 15 -25.04 8.34 18.83
N GLU A 16 -26.32 7.94 18.84
CA GLU A 16 -27.28 8.34 17.80
C GLU A 16 -27.60 9.85 17.83
N GLN A 17 -27.46 10.49 18.99
CA GLN A 17 -27.62 11.94 19.14
C GLN A 17 -26.34 12.71 18.80
N PHE A 18 -25.23 12.01 18.53
CA PHE A 18 -23.97 12.62 18.14
C PHE A 18 -24.01 12.97 16.64
N ASP A 19 -24.63 14.10 16.31
CA ASP A 19 -24.40 14.77 15.03
C ASP A 19 -22.94 15.19 14.99
N GLY A 20 -22.11 14.49 14.20
CA GLY A 20 -20.65 14.65 14.12
C GLY A 20 -20.13 16.05 13.78
N GLN A 21 -20.98 17.07 13.81
CA GLN A 21 -20.72 18.50 13.65
C GLN A 21 -20.39 19.24 14.96
N ARG A 22 -19.54 18.65 15.81
CA ARG A 22 -18.70 19.47 16.72
C ARG A 22 -17.26 19.53 16.23
N THR A 23 -17.09 19.71 14.93
CA THR A 23 -15.86 20.33 14.42
C THR A 23 -15.87 21.77 14.90
N ARG A 24 -14.96 22.13 15.81
CA ARG A 24 -14.68 23.54 16.14
C ARG A 24 -14.63 24.33 14.83
N HIS A 25 -15.37 25.44 14.74
CA HIS A 25 -15.57 26.26 13.53
C HIS A 25 -14.28 26.83 12.86
N HIS A 26 -13.08 26.40 13.29
CA HIS A 26 -11.80 26.75 12.69
C HIS A 26 -10.81 25.57 12.59
N ALA A 27 -11.29 24.33 12.64
CA ALA A 27 -10.48 23.20 12.24
C ALA A 27 -10.79 22.88 10.78
N THR A 28 -10.02 23.45 9.84
CA THR A 28 -9.95 22.90 8.49
C THR A 28 -9.58 21.43 8.67
N PRO A 29 -10.41 20.46 8.25
CA PRO A 29 -10.02 19.06 8.29
C PRO A 29 -8.84 18.91 7.35
N SER A 30 -7.62 18.98 7.91
CA SER A 30 -6.43 18.52 7.22
C SER A 30 -6.67 17.04 7.02
N ARG A 31 -6.99 16.67 5.78
CA ARG A 31 -6.92 15.28 5.32
C ARG A 31 -5.48 15.11 4.85
N PRO A 32 -4.53 14.73 5.73
CA PRO A 32 -3.18 14.45 5.29
C PRO A 32 -3.28 13.43 4.16
N ASN A 33 -2.63 13.74 3.02
CA ASN A 33 -2.58 12.97 1.77
C ASN A 33 -3.62 13.28 0.67
N LEU A 34 -4.64 14.13 0.88
CA LEU A 34 -5.61 14.39 -0.20
C LEU A 34 -5.06 15.26 -1.36
N GLY A 35 -3.99 16.03 -1.13
CA GLY A 35 -3.52 17.05 -2.08
C GLY A 35 -2.36 16.64 -3.00
N ARG A 36 -1.70 15.49 -2.80
CA ARG A 36 -0.44 15.15 -3.50
C ARG A 36 -0.19 13.66 -3.78
N SER A 37 -1.16 12.78 -3.56
CA SER A 37 -0.95 11.36 -3.88
C SER A 37 -1.27 11.08 -5.34
N THR A 38 -0.27 10.64 -6.12
CA THR A 38 -0.51 10.04 -7.44
C THR A 38 -1.06 8.62 -7.25
N VAL A 39 -2.18 8.32 -7.91
CA VAL A 39 -2.79 6.99 -7.91
C VAL A 39 -2.22 6.17 -9.06
N VAL A 40 -1.78 4.95 -8.76
CA VAL A 40 -1.32 3.96 -9.76
C VAL A 40 -2.32 2.81 -9.75
N SER A 41 -2.91 2.51 -10.90
CA SER A 41 -3.85 1.39 -11.09
C SER A 41 -3.18 0.26 -11.85
N VAL A 42 -3.25 -0.95 -11.33
CA VAL A 42 -2.69 -2.16 -11.95
C VAL A 42 -3.82 -3.17 -12.14
N ARG A 43 -3.83 -3.85 -13.29
CA ARG A 43 -4.77 -4.96 -13.53
C ARG A 43 -4.11 -6.25 -13.10
N LEU A 44 -4.83 -7.02 -12.31
CA LEU A 44 -4.42 -8.33 -11.82
C LEU A 44 -5.47 -9.34 -12.23
N THR A 45 -5.04 -10.54 -12.57
CA THR A 45 -5.92 -11.72 -12.58
C THR A 45 -6.41 -12.00 -11.15
N ALA A 46 -7.46 -12.82 -11.04
CA ALA A 46 -7.99 -13.21 -9.72
C ALA A 46 -6.92 -13.96 -8.90
N GLU A 47 -6.12 -14.80 -9.55
CA GLU A 47 -5.07 -15.59 -8.93
C GLU A 47 -3.93 -14.71 -8.39
N GLU A 48 -3.45 -13.76 -9.19
CA GLU A 48 -2.42 -12.79 -8.76
C GLU A 48 -2.91 -11.94 -7.59
N HIS A 49 -4.16 -11.45 -7.65
CA HIS A 49 -4.74 -10.69 -6.56
C HIS A 49 -4.82 -11.53 -5.28
N GLN A 50 -5.24 -12.79 -5.36
CA GLN A 50 -5.32 -13.68 -4.21
C GLN A 50 -3.95 -13.94 -3.59
N GLN A 51 -2.91 -14.15 -4.40
CA GLN A 51 -1.54 -14.32 -3.90
C GLN A 51 -1.04 -13.09 -3.15
N LEU A 52 -1.28 -11.90 -3.70
CA LEU A 52 -0.91 -10.65 -3.04
C LEU A 52 -1.71 -10.41 -1.76
N GLN A 53 -3.00 -10.73 -1.76
CA GLN A 53 -3.86 -10.61 -0.59
C GLN A 53 -3.40 -11.54 0.54
N GLN A 54 -3.08 -12.80 0.23
CA GLN A 54 -2.56 -13.73 1.22
C GLN A 54 -1.24 -13.22 1.83
N ALA A 55 -0.32 -12.73 1.00
CA ALA A 55 0.94 -12.16 1.49
C ALA A 55 0.72 -10.92 2.39
N ALA A 56 -0.30 -10.11 2.08
CA ALA A 56 -0.66 -8.94 2.88
C ALA A 56 -1.26 -9.36 4.23
N ASP A 57 -2.12 -10.38 4.24
CA ASP A 57 -2.74 -10.93 5.44
C ASP A 57 -1.68 -11.55 6.38
N ASP A 58 -0.76 -12.35 5.82
CA ASP A 58 0.35 -12.95 6.56
C ASP A 58 1.25 -11.88 7.22
N ALA A 59 1.51 -10.79 6.49
CA ALA A 59 2.26 -9.64 6.99
C ALA A 59 1.44 -8.72 7.91
N ARG A 60 0.13 -8.94 8.05
CA ARG A 60 -0.82 -8.07 8.75
C ARG A 60 -0.78 -6.62 8.26
N LEU A 61 -0.66 -6.44 6.95
CA LEU A 61 -0.62 -5.14 6.29
C LEU A 61 -1.81 -4.99 5.34
N PRO A 62 -2.34 -3.76 5.14
CA PRO A 62 -3.20 -3.50 4.01
C PRO A 62 -2.46 -3.81 2.70
N LEU A 63 -3.17 -4.41 1.74
CA LEU A 63 -2.61 -4.77 0.43
C LEU A 63 -1.91 -3.58 -0.26
N SER A 64 -2.50 -2.40 -0.20
CA SER A 64 -1.92 -1.17 -0.76
C SER A 64 -0.60 -0.76 -0.08
N THR A 65 -0.46 -0.99 1.22
CA THR A 65 0.77 -0.73 1.97
C THR A 65 1.84 -1.75 1.60
N LEU A 66 1.50 -3.04 1.51
CA LEU A 66 2.42 -4.09 1.08
C LEU A 66 2.97 -3.78 -0.33
N MET A 67 2.08 -3.51 -1.29
CA MET A 67 2.47 -3.19 -2.67
C MET A 67 3.37 -1.96 -2.74
N ARG A 68 3.08 -0.92 -1.95
CA ARG A 68 3.93 0.29 -1.89
C ARG A 68 5.33 -0.03 -1.36
N LEU A 69 5.43 -0.81 -0.28
CA LEU A 69 6.72 -1.17 0.32
C LEU A 69 7.55 -1.99 -0.67
N TRP A 70 6.98 -3.02 -1.29
CA TRP A 70 7.67 -3.85 -2.27
C TRP A 70 8.12 -3.08 -3.51
N ALA A 71 7.29 -2.16 -4.02
CA ALA A 71 7.66 -1.32 -5.15
C ALA A 71 8.86 -0.43 -4.82
N LEU A 72 8.86 0.22 -3.65
CA LEU A 72 9.95 1.11 -3.23
C LEU A 72 11.22 0.35 -2.86
N ASP A 73 11.10 -0.85 -2.30
CA ASP A 73 12.24 -1.74 -2.00
C ASP A 73 12.97 -2.13 -3.29
N ARG A 74 12.23 -2.52 -4.34
CA ARG A 74 12.81 -2.86 -5.66
C ARG A 74 13.53 -1.70 -6.34
N VAL A 75 13.05 -0.47 -6.13
CA VAL A 75 13.72 0.74 -6.63
C VAL A 75 15.02 0.99 -5.85
N GLN A 76 14.97 0.96 -4.52
CA GLN A 76 16.12 1.23 -3.66
C GLN A 76 17.23 0.17 -3.78
N ALA A 77 16.87 -1.11 -3.92
CA ALA A 77 17.82 -2.18 -4.20
C ALA A 77 18.54 -2.00 -5.55
N GLY A 78 18.06 -1.10 -6.41
CA GLY A 78 18.77 -0.68 -7.62
C GLY A 78 19.62 0.57 -7.53
N ASP A 79 19.31 1.45 -6.60
CA ASP A 79 20.07 2.68 -6.44
C ASP A 79 21.29 2.50 -5.54
N SER A 80 21.33 1.43 -4.73
CA SER A 80 22.31 1.22 -3.66
C SER A 80 23.56 0.41 -4.03
N ALA A 81 23.78 -0.01 -5.28
CA ALA A 81 25.06 -0.62 -5.62
C ALA A 81 26.15 0.46 -5.74
N THR A 82 27.06 0.42 -4.76
CA THR A 82 28.31 1.16 -4.73
C THR A 82 29.21 0.76 -5.91
N PRO A 83 29.98 1.71 -6.49
CA PRO A 83 30.80 1.48 -7.68
C PRO A 83 32.03 0.57 -7.48
N ASP A 84 32.25 0.01 -6.28
CA ASP A 84 33.48 -0.70 -5.91
C ASP A 84 33.38 -2.24 -5.88
N ASP A 85 32.25 -2.83 -6.27
CA ASP A 85 32.13 -4.29 -6.34
C ASP A 85 32.57 -4.86 -7.70
N ALA A 86 33.51 -5.80 -7.61
CA ALA A 86 34.22 -6.48 -8.69
C ALA A 86 33.31 -7.09 -9.79
N PRO A 87 33.83 -7.28 -11.02
CA PRO A 87 33.05 -7.75 -12.16
C PRO A 87 32.70 -9.23 -12.00
N GLY A 88 31.46 -9.55 -11.62
CA GLY A 88 30.99 -10.94 -11.64
C GLY A 88 29.67 -11.30 -10.95
N SER A 89 29.08 -10.47 -10.09
CA SER A 89 27.77 -10.79 -9.49
C SER A 89 27.03 -9.54 -9.05
N GLY A 90 25.78 -9.39 -9.49
CA GLY A 90 24.91 -8.29 -9.08
C GLY A 90 24.98 -7.08 -10.00
N ARG A 91 24.67 -7.26 -11.29
CA ARG A 91 24.68 -6.19 -12.30
C ARG A 91 23.66 -5.12 -11.90
N ASN A 92 24.15 -3.95 -11.46
CA ASN A 92 23.32 -2.82 -11.12
C ASN A 92 22.77 -2.16 -12.39
N LEU A 93 21.71 -2.74 -12.93
CA LEU A 93 21.04 -2.23 -14.12
C LEU A 93 20.33 -0.93 -13.75
N THR A 94 20.45 0.10 -14.59
CA THR A 94 19.63 1.30 -14.48
C THR A 94 18.13 0.95 -14.57
N VAL A 95 17.23 1.82 -14.10
CA VAL A 95 15.78 1.60 -14.23
C VAL A 95 15.38 1.29 -15.68
N ALA A 96 15.97 2.00 -16.65
CA ALA A 96 15.75 1.78 -18.08
C ALA A 96 16.18 0.38 -18.54
N GLU A 97 17.34 -0.11 -18.09
CA GLU A 97 17.82 -1.45 -18.44
C GLU A 97 17.02 -2.56 -17.75
N ARG A 98 16.51 -2.32 -16.54
CA ARG A 98 15.58 -3.24 -15.86
C ARG A 98 14.26 -3.33 -16.60
N LEU A 99 13.72 -2.19 -17.04
CA LEU A 99 12.52 -2.14 -17.85
C LEU A 99 12.75 -2.88 -19.17
N ALA A 100 13.85 -2.63 -19.87
CA ALA A 100 14.20 -3.33 -21.12
C ALA A 100 14.44 -4.85 -20.92
N ARG A 101 14.86 -5.28 -19.72
CA ARG A 101 14.94 -6.71 -19.40
C ARG A 101 13.56 -7.30 -19.12
N LEU A 102 12.76 -6.62 -18.30
CA LEU A 102 11.40 -7.02 -17.97
C LEU A 102 10.53 -7.11 -19.23
N GLU A 103 10.62 -6.14 -20.12
CA GLU A 103 9.94 -6.15 -21.43
C GLU A 103 10.34 -7.38 -22.24
N ARG A 104 11.63 -7.72 -22.31
CA ARG A 104 12.06 -8.95 -22.99
C ARG A 104 11.51 -10.22 -22.34
N GLU A 105 11.57 -10.33 -21.02
CA GLU A 105 11.11 -11.52 -20.30
C GLU A 105 9.59 -11.70 -20.39
N VAL A 106 8.82 -10.62 -20.24
CA VAL A 106 7.35 -10.64 -20.27
C VAL A 106 6.81 -10.82 -21.70
N PHE A 107 7.35 -10.08 -22.68
CA PHE A 107 6.83 -10.10 -24.04
C PHE A 107 7.37 -11.24 -24.91
N GLN A 108 8.49 -11.89 -24.56
CA GLN A 108 8.92 -13.11 -25.26
C GLN A 108 8.22 -14.39 -24.78
N GLN A 109 7.56 -14.38 -23.62
CA GLN A 109 6.75 -15.52 -23.15
C GLN A 109 5.36 -15.60 -23.79
N THR A 110 5.00 -14.65 -24.66
CA THR A 110 3.67 -14.61 -25.33
C THR A 110 3.72 -15.09 -26.80
N GLY A 111 4.73 -15.86 -27.19
CA GLY A 111 4.91 -16.41 -28.54
C GLY A 111 4.55 -17.88 -28.65
#